data_AF-A0A093Y1Q6-F1
#
_entry.id   AF-A0A093Y1Q6-F1
#
_cell.length_a   1.000
_cell.length_b   1.000
_cell.length_c   1.000
_cell.angle_alpha   90.00
_cell.angle_beta   90.00
_cell.angle_gamma   90.00
#
_symmetry.space_group_name_H-M   'P 1'
#
loop_
_entity.id
_entity.type
_entity.pdbx_description
1 polymer ?
#
loop_
_entity_poly.entity_id
_entity_poly.type
_entity_poly.pdbx_seq_one_letter_code
_entity_poly.pdbx_strand_id
1 'polypeptide(L)'
;MADRFPSLEEFDSGAQTESQGEANRDVTSPAGDDFLSRERAVLGEDASQFASKNDKAAFVDDDDEDDLLGGGNNGGEEVTEFQNAYPDVNESDHFGPTGGAITSSNYPSSYTPQNNEPEPEVIREWRERRDLALQDRGEKSEQNKAETIKAAQQNIDDFYENYNSKKEKTIAQTRREAEEFLANREDTSAGGTSWERIAKLVDLSGKGTKGGASGTGKEKFRELLLTLRKDEKAPGASGI
;
A
#
# COMPACT_ATOMS: atom_id res chain seq x y z
N MET A 1 6.12 1.48 26.63
CA MET A 1 4.90 0.85 26.10
C MET A 1 4.47 1.49 24.77
N ALA A 2 5.43 1.95 23.98
CA ALA A 2 5.32 2.11 22.53
C ALA A 2 6.23 1.02 21.92
N ASP A 3 6.28 0.88 20.59
CA ASP A 3 7.12 -0.11 19.87
C ASP A 3 6.43 -1.46 19.60
N ARG A 4 5.23 -1.37 19.04
CA ARG A 4 4.60 -2.48 18.29
C ARG A 4 4.29 -2.11 16.84
N PHE A 5 5.01 -1.14 16.28
CA PHE A 5 4.94 -0.84 14.85
C PHE A 5 6.35 -0.62 14.30
N PRO A 6 6.72 -1.30 13.21
CA PRO A 6 7.97 -1.06 12.50
C PRO A 6 8.04 0.40 12.04
N SER A 7 9.20 1.01 12.17
CA SER A 7 9.44 2.37 11.69
C SER A 7 9.50 2.40 10.16
N LEU A 8 9.07 3.51 9.56
CA LEU A 8 9.06 3.70 8.10
C LEU A 8 10.45 3.51 7.43
N GLU A 9 11.54 3.60 8.19
CA GLU A 9 12.91 3.32 7.69
C GLU A 9 13.17 1.83 7.42
N GLU A 10 12.44 0.93 8.07
CA GLU A 10 12.63 -0.52 7.90
C GLU A 10 11.97 -1.07 6.62
N PHE A 11 11.07 -0.30 6.01
CA PHE A 11 10.47 -0.63 4.71
C PHE A 11 11.34 -0.20 3.51
N ASP A 12 12.24 0.77 3.67
CA ASP A 12 13.10 1.29 2.58
C ASP A 12 14.43 0.51 2.47
N SER A 13 14.76 -0.34 3.44
CA SER A 13 16.03 -1.09 3.50
C SER A 13 16.03 -2.41 2.72
N GLY A 14 15.00 -2.71 1.93
CA GLY A 14 15.03 -3.77 0.92
C GLY A 14 15.10 -5.20 1.46
N ALA A 15 14.77 -5.42 2.74
CA ALA A 15 14.54 -6.76 3.27
C ALA A 15 13.19 -7.29 2.74
N GLN A 16 13.18 -7.72 1.47
CA GLN A 16 12.10 -8.53 0.94
C GLN A 16 12.14 -9.89 1.65
N THR A 17 11.11 -10.17 2.44
CA THR A 17 10.72 -11.55 2.73
C THR A 17 10.40 -12.21 1.38
N GLU A 18 11.16 -13.24 1.01
CA GLU A 18 10.99 -13.97 -0.24
C GLU A 18 9.58 -14.60 -0.29
N SER A 19 8.75 -14.17 -1.25
CA SER A 19 7.58 -14.96 -1.66
C SER A 19 7.96 -15.77 -2.90
N GLN A 20 8.32 -17.02 -2.64
CA GLN A 20 8.53 -18.03 -3.66
C GLN A 20 7.16 -18.41 -4.25
N GLY A 21 6.98 -18.26 -5.56
CA GLY A 21 5.90 -18.91 -6.29
C GLY A 21 5.22 -18.06 -7.35
N GLU A 22 5.82 -17.99 -8.53
CA GLU A 22 5.08 -17.75 -9.77
C GLU A 22 4.12 -18.92 -10.02
N ALA A 23 2.82 -18.65 -9.99
CA ALA A 23 1.82 -19.46 -10.67
C ALA A 23 0.64 -18.56 -11.08
N ASN A 24 0.41 -18.47 -12.39
CA ASN A 24 -0.77 -17.92 -13.07
C ASN A 24 -1.90 -17.42 -12.14
N ARG A 25 -1.94 -16.12 -11.86
CA ARG A 25 -3.10 -15.46 -11.25
C ARG A 25 -4.10 -15.12 -12.36
N ASP A 26 -4.93 -16.10 -12.71
CA ASP A 26 -6.20 -15.83 -13.39
C ASP A 26 -7.18 -15.26 -12.37
N VAL A 27 -7.52 -13.98 -12.54
CA VAL A 27 -8.43 -13.19 -11.68
C VAL A 27 -9.91 -13.45 -12.03
N THR A 28 -10.22 -14.37 -12.96
CA THR A 28 -11.59 -14.49 -13.52
C THR A 28 -12.30 -15.82 -13.29
N SER A 29 -11.84 -16.70 -12.38
CA SER A 29 -12.55 -17.96 -12.11
C SER A 29 -13.57 -17.83 -10.94
N PRO A 30 -14.88 -18.03 -11.16
CA PRO A 30 -15.92 -17.92 -10.14
C PRO A 30 -16.17 -19.29 -9.50
N ALA A 31 -15.30 -19.73 -8.60
CA ALA A 31 -15.57 -20.89 -7.75
C ALA A 31 -14.75 -20.87 -6.45
N GLY A 32 -15.41 -20.49 -5.34
CA GLY A 32 -15.26 -21.16 -4.05
C GLY A 32 -14.22 -20.65 -3.04
N ASP A 33 -13.15 -19.98 -3.45
CA ASP A 33 -12.02 -19.77 -2.53
C ASP A 33 -11.85 -18.30 -2.14
N ASP A 34 -12.58 -17.92 -1.10
CA ASP A 34 -12.49 -16.65 -0.38
C ASP A 34 -11.02 -16.19 -0.20
N PHE A 35 -10.76 -14.91 -0.49
CA PHE A 35 -9.46 -14.24 -0.37
C PHE A 35 -8.74 -14.57 0.94
N LEU A 36 -9.48 -14.63 2.06
CA LEU A 36 -8.93 -14.97 3.38
C LEU A 36 -8.50 -16.43 3.49
N SER A 37 -9.26 -17.34 2.87
CA SER A 37 -8.91 -18.76 2.79
C SER A 37 -7.65 -18.97 1.95
N ARG A 38 -7.51 -18.20 0.87
CA ARG A 38 -6.32 -18.22 0.01
C ARG A 38 -5.08 -17.68 0.72
N GLU A 39 -5.17 -16.53 1.39
CA GLU A 39 -4.07 -15.98 2.20
C GLU A 39 -3.69 -16.92 3.35
N ARG A 40 -4.68 -17.54 4.00
CA ARG A 40 -4.45 -18.52 5.06
C ARG A 40 -3.74 -19.78 4.57
N ALA A 41 -4.04 -20.25 3.36
CA ALA A 41 -3.36 -21.39 2.76
C ALA A 41 -1.90 -21.06 2.38
N VAL A 42 -1.63 -19.83 1.94
CA VAL A 42 -0.29 -19.36 1.57
C VAL A 42 0.59 -19.11 2.80
N LEU A 43 0.03 -18.51 3.85
CA LEU A 43 0.77 -18.13 5.06
C LEU A 43 0.75 -19.21 6.16
N GLY A 44 -0.09 -20.25 6.02
CA GLY A 44 -0.14 -21.39 6.91
C GLY A 44 -0.47 -21.01 8.36
N GLU A 45 0.37 -21.42 9.31
CA GLU A 45 0.19 -21.20 10.75
C GLU A 45 0.30 -19.70 11.13
N ASP A 46 1.11 -18.95 10.39
CA ASP A 46 1.35 -17.51 10.63
C ASP A 46 0.16 -16.63 10.22
N ALA A 47 -0.76 -17.13 9.40
CA ALA A 47 -1.99 -16.44 9.04
C ALA A 47 -2.84 -16.06 10.26
N SER A 48 -2.73 -16.83 11.34
CA SER A 48 -3.45 -16.59 12.60
C SER A 48 -3.02 -15.29 13.31
N GLN A 49 -1.84 -14.75 12.98
CA GLN A 49 -1.33 -13.49 13.53
C GLN A 49 -1.99 -12.26 12.89
N PHE A 50 -2.55 -12.42 11.69
CA PHE A 50 -3.20 -11.35 10.92
C PHE A 50 -4.73 -11.41 10.97
N ALA A 51 -5.29 -12.48 11.55
CA ALA A 51 -6.74 -12.63 11.73
C ALA A 51 -7.28 -11.66 12.79
N SER A 52 -8.14 -10.74 12.38
CA SER A 52 -8.87 -9.81 13.24
C SER A 52 -10.29 -10.31 13.50
N LYS A 53 -10.86 -9.93 14.67
CA LYS A 53 -12.24 -10.28 15.05
C LYS A 53 -13.30 -9.75 14.08
N ASN A 54 -12.94 -8.76 13.26
CA ASN A 54 -13.81 -8.12 12.30
C ASN A 54 -13.71 -8.72 10.88
N ASP A 55 -12.83 -9.69 10.65
CA ASP A 55 -12.60 -10.24 9.30
C ASP A 55 -13.83 -11.00 8.77
N LYS A 56 -14.69 -11.48 9.68
CA LYS A 56 -15.97 -12.12 9.35
C LYS A 56 -17.12 -11.14 9.07
N ALA A 57 -16.92 -9.84 9.31
CA ALA A 57 -17.95 -8.82 9.08
C ALA A 57 -17.90 -8.24 7.65
N ALA A 58 -16.80 -8.49 6.92
CA ALA A 58 -16.62 -8.00 5.55
C ALA A 58 -17.00 -9.05 4.48
N PHE A 59 -17.26 -10.29 4.88
CA PHE A 59 -17.76 -11.34 4.00
C PHE A 59 -19.20 -11.65 4.37
N VAL A 60 -20.11 -11.15 3.53
CA VAL A 60 -21.50 -11.58 3.45
C VAL A 60 -21.46 -12.96 2.80
N ASP A 61 -21.85 -14.01 3.53
CA ASP A 61 -22.29 -15.24 2.86
C ASP A 61 -23.49 -14.85 1.99
N ASP A 62 -23.47 -15.21 0.70
CA ASP A 62 -24.51 -14.90 -0.31
C ASP A 62 -25.94 -15.39 0.06
N ASP A 63 -26.16 -15.91 1.27
CA ASP A 63 -27.46 -16.36 1.79
C ASP A 63 -28.18 -15.31 2.66
N ASP A 64 -27.52 -14.22 3.08
CA ASP A 64 -28.14 -13.16 3.90
C ASP A 64 -28.07 -11.79 3.21
N GLU A 65 -28.91 -11.60 2.20
CA GLU A 65 -29.17 -10.32 1.54
C GLU A 65 -29.87 -9.33 2.50
N ASP A 66 -29.19 -8.70 3.47
CA ASP A 66 -29.71 -7.47 4.12
C ASP A 66 -28.79 -6.66 5.06
N ASP A 67 -27.46 -6.83 5.06
CA ASP A 67 -26.57 -6.04 5.96
C ASP A 67 -25.32 -5.45 5.26
N LEU A 68 -25.54 -4.61 4.25
CA LEU A 68 -24.47 -3.88 3.56
C LEU A 68 -24.20 -2.47 4.13
N LEU A 69 -24.89 -2.05 5.19
CA LEU A 69 -24.74 -0.70 5.74
C LEU A 69 -24.52 -0.69 7.25
N GLY A 70 -23.58 -1.51 7.75
CA GLY A 70 -23.03 -1.36 9.11
C GLY A 70 -24.09 -1.29 10.21
N GLY A 71 -25.20 -1.99 10.02
CA GLY A 71 -26.38 -1.97 10.88
C GLY A 71 -26.22 -2.98 12.00
N GLY A 72 -25.16 -2.85 12.80
CA GLY A 72 -24.93 -3.70 13.97
C GLY A 72 -26.10 -3.62 14.96
N ASN A 73 -27.06 -4.51 14.79
CA ASN A 73 -27.99 -5.07 15.76
C ASN A 73 -28.83 -4.10 16.62
N ASN A 74 -29.06 -2.86 16.16
CA ASN A 74 -29.99 -1.90 16.77
C ASN A 74 -30.92 -1.19 15.74
N GLY A 75 -31.00 -1.67 14.50
CA GLY A 75 -31.81 -1.04 13.44
C GLY A 75 -33.33 -1.27 13.57
N GLY A 76 -33.77 -2.19 14.44
CA GLY A 76 -35.20 -2.46 14.61
C GLY A 76 -35.97 -1.32 15.27
N GLU A 77 -35.38 -0.61 16.24
CA GLU A 77 -36.07 0.48 16.96
C GLU A 77 -36.06 1.80 16.17
N GLU A 78 -34.97 2.14 15.48
CA GLU A 78 -34.90 3.40 14.72
C GLU A 78 -35.71 3.34 13.42
N VAL A 79 -35.73 2.20 12.72
CA VAL A 79 -36.55 2.01 11.51
C VAL A 79 -38.04 1.98 11.87
N THR A 80 -38.41 1.38 13.02
CA THR A 80 -39.80 1.41 13.49
C THR A 80 -40.20 2.79 14.00
N GLU A 81 -39.32 3.55 14.66
CA GLU A 81 -39.61 4.93 15.06
C GLU A 81 -39.75 5.87 13.85
N PHE A 82 -38.93 5.68 12.80
CA PHE A 82 -39.06 6.41 11.54
C PHE A 82 -40.34 6.02 10.76
N GLN A 83 -40.69 4.74 10.68
CA GLN A 83 -41.96 4.27 10.08
C GLN A 83 -43.19 4.73 10.87
N ASN A 84 -43.07 4.92 12.18
CA ASN A 84 -44.14 5.48 13.01
C ASN A 84 -44.27 7.01 12.82
N ALA A 85 -43.18 7.72 12.52
CA ALA A 85 -43.15 9.17 12.32
C ALA A 85 -43.53 9.59 10.89
N TYR A 86 -43.29 8.73 9.90
CA TYR A 86 -43.64 8.96 8.50
C TYR A 86 -44.31 7.71 7.92
N PRO A 87 -45.61 7.76 7.60
CA PRO A 87 -46.30 6.62 7.01
C PRO A 87 -45.67 6.28 5.65
N ASP A 88 -45.45 4.98 5.42
CA ASP A 88 -44.85 4.48 4.19
C ASP A 88 -45.75 4.79 2.99
N VAL A 89 -45.17 5.42 1.97
CA VAL A 89 -45.85 5.86 0.75
C VAL A 89 -45.96 4.75 -0.30
N ASN A 90 -45.31 3.60 -0.07
CA ASN A 90 -45.29 2.47 -0.99
C ASN A 90 -46.25 1.32 -0.61
N GLU A 91 -46.83 1.32 0.59
CA GLU A 91 -47.83 0.32 0.98
C GLU A 91 -49.22 0.76 0.50
N SER A 92 -49.38 0.72 -0.83
CA SER A 92 -50.66 0.95 -1.50
C SER A 92 -51.58 -0.24 -1.31
N ASP A 93 -52.10 -0.43 -0.10
CA ASP A 93 -53.37 -1.11 0.09
C ASP A 93 -54.01 -0.73 1.44
N HIS A 94 -55.22 -0.19 1.36
CA HIS A 94 -56.15 0.07 2.47
C HIS A 94 -55.94 1.33 3.32
N PHE A 95 -56.24 2.51 2.74
CA PHE A 95 -56.84 3.61 3.51
C PHE A 95 -58.30 3.83 3.10
N GLY A 96 -59.18 3.05 3.73
CA GLY A 96 -60.61 3.33 3.90
C GLY A 96 -60.87 4.07 5.22
N PRO A 97 -62.05 4.68 5.41
CA PRO A 97 -62.13 6.08 5.85
C PRO A 97 -62.63 6.25 7.29
N THR A 98 -61.87 6.95 8.16
CA THR A 98 -62.46 7.65 9.32
C THR A 98 -61.72 8.94 9.64
N GLY A 99 -62.21 10.04 9.07
CA GLY A 99 -62.36 11.31 9.79
C GLY A 99 -61.31 12.40 9.57
N GLY A 100 -61.47 13.19 8.50
CA GLY A 100 -60.77 14.47 8.37
C GLY A 100 -60.74 15.05 6.95
N ALA A 101 -61.88 15.13 6.28
CA ALA A 101 -62.00 15.61 4.91
C ALA A 101 -61.57 17.08 4.74
N ILE A 102 -60.58 17.33 3.89
CA ILE A 102 -60.60 18.44 2.94
C ILE A 102 -60.33 17.89 1.53
N THR A 103 -61.45 17.61 0.87
CA THR A 103 -61.62 17.54 -0.59
C THR A 103 -60.93 16.41 -1.36
N SER A 104 -61.46 15.19 -1.23
CA SER A 104 -61.65 14.36 -2.42
C SER A 104 -62.91 14.85 -3.15
N SER A 105 -62.73 15.34 -4.36
CA SER A 105 -63.80 15.47 -5.35
C SER A 105 -63.34 14.75 -6.59
N ASN A 106 -64.18 13.82 -7.02
CA ASN A 106 -64.04 12.96 -8.17
C ASN A 106 -64.10 13.78 -9.47
N TYR A 107 -63.02 14.49 -9.80
CA TYR A 107 -62.87 15.19 -11.08
C TYR A 107 -62.15 14.28 -12.09
N PRO A 108 -62.60 14.20 -13.35
CA PRO A 108 -61.85 13.53 -14.40
C PRO A 108 -60.48 14.22 -14.55
N SER A 109 -59.41 13.45 -14.33
CA SER A 109 -58.04 13.81 -14.69
C SER A 109 -58.00 14.14 -16.18
N SER A 110 -58.12 15.41 -16.50
CA SER A 110 -58.08 15.96 -17.86
C SER A 110 -57.57 17.39 -17.85
N TYR A 111 -56.65 17.69 -16.92
CA TYR A 111 -55.87 18.92 -16.97
C TYR A 111 -54.40 18.53 -17.16
N THR A 112 -54.05 18.18 -18.40
CA THR A 112 -52.77 18.64 -18.90
C THR A 112 -52.92 20.15 -18.98
N PRO A 113 -52.22 20.96 -18.17
CA PRO A 113 -52.21 22.38 -18.43
C PRO A 113 -51.65 22.51 -19.84
N GLN A 114 -52.50 22.86 -20.80
CA GLN A 114 -52.06 23.43 -22.04
C GLN A 114 -51.46 24.79 -21.67
N ASN A 115 -50.23 24.77 -21.16
CA ASN A 115 -49.38 25.93 -20.96
C ASN A 115 -48.99 26.41 -22.36
N ASN A 116 -49.95 27.00 -23.06
CA ASN A 116 -49.72 27.86 -24.22
C ASN A 116 -49.59 29.33 -23.79
N GLU A 117 -49.54 29.61 -22.49
CA GLU A 117 -49.11 30.92 -21.99
C GLU A 117 -47.58 30.93 -21.88
N PRO A 118 -46.91 32.00 -22.35
CA PRO A 118 -45.46 32.11 -22.21
C PRO A 118 -45.09 32.01 -20.72
N GLU A 119 -44.10 31.18 -20.38
CA GLU A 119 -43.60 31.08 -19.01
C GLU A 119 -43.32 32.50 -18.47
N PRO A 120 -43.77 32.83 -17.24
CA PRO A 120 -43.59 34.17 -16.70
C PRO A 120 -42.09 34.49 -16.65
N GLU A 121 -41.72 35.71 -17.06
CA GLU A 121 -40.31 36.10 -17.30
C GLU A 121 -39.40 35.84 -16.10
N VAL A 122 -39.91 35.97 -14.88
CA VAL A 122 -39.19 35.67 -13.63
C VAL A 122 -38.77 34.20 -13.53
N ILE A 123 -39.62 33.27 -13.96
CA ILE A 123 -39.32 31.82 -13.94
C ILE A 123 -38.30 31.50 -15.04
N ARG A 124 -38.41 32.14 -16.21
CA ARG A 124 -37.43 32.00 -17.30
C ARG A 124 -36.04 32.45 -16.85
N GLU A 125 -35.92 33.65 -16.29
CA GLU A 125 -34.64 34.18 -15.77
C GLU A 125 -34.07 33.32 -14.64
N TRP A 126 -34.92 32.79 -13.77
CA TRP A 126 -34.48 31.88 -12.70
C TRP A 126 -33.91 30.56 -13.27
N ARG A 127 -34.56 29.97 -14.27
CA ARG A 127 -34.06 28.76 -14.94
C ARG A 127 -32.74 29.03 -15.65
N GLU A 128 -32.65 30.10 -16.43
CA GLU A 128 -31.42 30.50 -17.11
C GLU A 128 -30.26 30.69 -16.13
N ARG A 129 -30.49 31.37 -14.99
CA ARG A 129 -29.48 31.56 -13.94
C ARG A 129 -29.06 30.24 -13.28
N ARG A 130 -30.02 29.34 -13.03
CA ARG A 130 -29.75 28.03 -12.43
C ARG A 130 -28.95 27.14 -13.39
N ASP A 131 -29.33 27.13 -14.66
CA ASP A 131 -28.68 26.31 -15.68
C ASP A 131 -27.25 26.82 -15.93
N LEU A 132 -27.02 28.14 -15.94
CA LEU A 132 -25.68 28.74 -15.93
C LEU A 132 -24.85 28.31 -14.71
N ALA A 133 -25.43 28.33 -13.51
CA ALA A 133 -24.72 27.90 -12.30
C ALA A 133 -24.38 26.39 -12.30
N LEU A 134 -25.27 25.56 -12.87
CA LEU A 134 -25.03 24.14 -13.06
C LEU A 134 -23.93 23.89 -14.09
N GLN A 135 -23.90 24.66 -15.18
CA GLN A 135 -22.85 24.59 -16.19
C GLN A 135 -21.49 24.95 -15.62
N ASP A 136 -21.37 26.07 -14.90
CA ASP A 136 -20.12 26.49 -14.25
C ASP A 136 -19.63 25.45 -13.22
N ARG A 137 -20.55 24.86 -12.46
CA ARG A 137 -20.20 23.77 -11.52
C ARG A 137 -19.77 22.49 -12.26
N GLY A 138 -20.42 22.17 -13.38
CA GLY A 138 -20.07 21.05 -14.24
C GLY A 138 -18.67 21.20 -14.81
N GLU A 139 -18.38 22.37 -15.40
CA GLU A 139 -17.08 22.69 -15.98
C GLU A 139 -15.96 22.63 -14.93
N LYS A 140 -16.16 23.21 -13.73
CA LYS A 140 -15.18 23.09 -12.64
C LYS A 140 -14.95 21.65 -12.18
N SER A 141 -16.01 20.84 -12.13
CA SER A 141 -15.90 19.42 -11.77
C SER A 141 -15.11 18.64 -12.83
N GLU A 142 -15.35 18.92 -14.11
CA GLU A 142 -14.62 18.31 -15.22
C GLU A 142 -13.16 18.74 -15.26
N GLN A 143 -12.87 20.04 -15.05
CA GLN A 143 -11.51 20.55 -14.95
C GLN A 143 -10.75 19.89 -13.79
N ASN A 144 -11.33 19.84 -12.59
CA ASN A 144 -10.69 19.20 -11.44
C ASN A 144 -10.43 17.70 -11.67
N LYS A 145 -11.35 16.99 -12.33
CA LYS A 145 -11.15 15.58 -12.70
C LYS A 145 -10.01 15.45 -13.71
N ALA A 146 -9.97 16.30 -14.74
CA ALA A 146 -8.91 16.28 -15.73
C ALA A 146 -7.54 16.60 -15.12
N GLU A 147 -7.46 17.57 -14.22
CA GLU A 147 -6.26 17.90 -13.47
C GLU A 147 -5.80 16.73 -12.58
N THR A 148 -6.73 16.07 -11.89
CA THR A 148 -6.42 14.90 -11.06
C THR A 148 -5.88 13.75 -11.90
N ILE A 149 -6.48 13.48 -13.06
CA ILE A 149 -6.01 12.44 -13.99
C ILE A 149 -4.63 12.79 -14.52
N LYS A 150 -4.41 14.05 -14.93
CA LYS A 150 -3.11 14.51 -15.42
C LYS A 150 -2.04 14.42 -14.34
N ALA A 151 -2.34 14.83 -13.11
CA ALA A 151 -1.43 14.71 -11.97
C ALA A 151 -1.12 13.24 -11.65
N ALA A 152 -2.12 12.35 -11.72
CA ALA A 152 -1.91 10.92 -11.53
C ALA A 152 -0.98 10.33 -12.62
N GLN A 153 -1.16 10.71 -13.89
CA GLN A 153 -0.29 10.31 -14.99
C GLN A 153 1.15 10.80 -14.78
N GLN A 154 1.32 12.08 -14.43
CA GLN A 154 2.63 12.65 -14.13
C GLN A 154 3.32 11.93 -12.97
N ASN A 155 2.60 11.63 -11.89
CA ASN A 155 3.17 10.86 -10.77
C ASN A 155 3.61 9.45 -11.17
N ILE A 156 2.90 8.80 -12.10
CA ILE A 156 3.29 7.49 -12.63
C ILE A 156 4.59 7.63 -13.44
N ASP A 157 4.67 8.61 -14.33
CA ASP A 157 5.87 8.86 -15.13
C ASP A 157 7.07 9.18 -14.22
N ASP A 158 6.90 10.09 -13.27
CA ASP A 158 7.93 10.46 -12.28
C ASP A 158 8.38 9.26 -11.44
N PHE A 159 7.45 8.37 -11.05
CA PHE A 159 7.80 7.17 -10.30
C PHE A 159 8.73 6.26 -11.11
N TYR A 160 8.43 6.01 -12.38
CA TYR A 160 9.26 5.16 -13.23
C TYR A 160 10.60 5.79 -13.57
N GLU A 161 10.64 7.09 -13.83
CA GLU A 161 11.91 7.81 -14.03
C GLU A 161 12.79 7.75 -12.79
N ASN A 162 12.23 8.02 -11.61
CA ASN A 162 12.96 7.96 -10.34
C ASN A 162 13.40 6.53 -10.01
N TYR A 163 12.55 5.53 -10.24
CA TYR A 163 12.88 4.11 -10.02
C TYR A 163 14.02 3.67 -10.93
N ASN A 164 13.93 3.98 -12.23
CA ASN A 164 14.98 3.64 -13.19
C ASN A 164 16.30 4.35 -12.86
N SER A 165 16.24 5.64 -12.50
CA SER A 165 17.42 6.39 -12.04
C SER A 165 18.04 5.78 -10.78
N LYS A 166 17.23 5.39 -9.78
CA LYS A 166 17.70 4.73 -8.55
C LYS A 166 18.32 3.38 -8.88
N LYS A 167 17.65 2.57 -9.71
CA LYS A 167 18.15 1.27 -10.17
C LYS A 167 19.49 1.40 -10.89
N GLU A 168 19.60 2.30 -11.85
CA GLU A 168 20.85 2.53 -12.61
C GLU A 168 21.98 3.01 -11.70
N LYS A 169 21.68 3.92 -10.76
CA LYS A 169 22.66 4.37 -9.75
C LYS A 169 23.14 3.22 -8.88
N THR A 170 22.24 2.38 -8.37
CA THR A 170 22.59 1.21 -7.57
C THR A 170 23.44 0.22 -8.37
N ILE A 171 23.05 -0.10 -9.61
CA ILE A 171 23.83 -0.99 -10.48
C ILE A 171 25.22 -0.39 -10.75
N ALA A 172 25.31 0.91 -11.06
CA ALA A 172 26.58 1.58 -11.29
C ALA A 172 27.45 1.64 -10.02
N GLN A 173 26.83 1.78 -8.85
CA GLN A 173 27.51 1.73 -7.56
C GLN A 173 28.06 0.32 -7.30
N THR A 174 27.23 -0.73 -7.38
CA THR A 174 27.68 -2.12 -7.20
C THR A 174 28.76 -2.50 -8.20
N ARG A 175 28.67 -2.02 -9.44
CA ARG A 175 29.71 -2.22 -10.45
C ARG A 175 31.01 -1.52 -10.05
N ARG A 176 30.96 -0.26 -9.60
CA ARG A 176 32.15 0.47 -9.13
C ARG A 176 32.76 -0.22 -7.91
N GLU A 177 31.95 -0.63 -6.94
CA GLU A 177 32.40 -1.35 -5.75
C GLU A 177 33.03 -2.70 -6.12
N ALA A 178 32.49 -3.41 -7.11
CA ALA A 178 33.08 -4.64 -7.62
C ALA A 178 34.42 -4.39 -8.34
N GLU A 179 34.52 -3.35 -9.16
CA GLU A 179 35.76 -2.93 -9.82
C GLU A 179 36.81 -2.49 -8.78
N GLU A 180 36.43 -1.75 -7.76
CA GLU A 180 37.30 -1.37 -6.63
C GLU A 180 37.70 -2.57 -5.78
N PHE A 181 36.82 -3.53 -5.55
CA PHE A 181 37.14 -4.76 -4.83
C PHE A 181 38.13 -5.62 -5.62
N LEU A 182 37.95 -5.74 -6.94
CA LEU A 182 38.89 -6.42 -7.82
C LEU A 182 40.25 -5.70 -7.84
N ALA A 183 40.27 -4.37 -7.97
CA ALA A 183 41.50 -3.58 -7.92
C ALA A 183 42.22 -3.75 -6.57
N ASN A 184 41.51 -3.64 -5.44
CA ASN A 184 42.07 -3.87 -4.11
C ASN A 184 42.60 -5.31 -3.95
N ARG A 185 41.96 -6.31 -4.55
CA ARG A 185 42.43 -7.69 -4.55
C ARG A 185 43.69 -7.87 -5.39
N GLU A 186 43.75 -7.24 -6.56
CA GLU A 186 44.93 -7.25 -7.43
C GLU A 186 46.11 -6.51 -6.78
N ASP A 187 45.89 -5.34 -6.17
CA ASP A 187 46.90 -4.59 -5.40
C ASP A 187 47.36 -5.35 -4.15
N THR A 188 46.46 -6.09 -3.50
CA THR A 188 46.82 -6.99 -2.40
C THR A 188 47.64 -8.19 -2.88
N SER A 189 47.49 -8.59 -4.15
CA SER A 189 48.24 -9.69 -4.76
C SER A 189 49.58 -9.25 -5.35
N ALA A 190 49.69 -7.99 -5.81
CA ALA A 190 50.79 -7.51 -6.65
C ALA A 190 51.97 -6.85 -5.90
N GLY A 191 51.83 -6.44 -4.64
CA GLY A 191 52.89 -5.68 -3.95
C GLY A 191 53.12 -6.05 -2.48
N GLY A 192 54.31 -6.56 -2.17
CA GLY A 192 54.82 -6.75 -0.80
C GLY A 192 55.42 -8.13 -0.52
N THR A 193 56.00 -8.28 0.68
CA THR A 193 56.44 -9.58 1.20
C THR A 193 55.24 -10.51 1.37
N SER A 194 55.44 -11.83 1.32
CA SER A 194 54.33 -12.81 1.49
C SER A 194 53.52 -12.57 2.78
N TRP A 195 54.17 -12.07 3.84
CA TRP A 195 53.54 -11.72 5.11
C TRP A 195 52.68 -10.46 5.05
N GLU A 196 53.03 -9.48 4.21
CA GLU A 196 52.22 -8.30 3.98
C GLU A 196 50.91 -8.64 3.24
N ARG A 197 50.95 -9.61 2.33
CA ARG A 197 49.75 -10.17 1.67
C ARG A 197 48.84 -10.89 2.66
N ILE A 198 49.41 -11.74 3.53
CA ILE A 198 48.67 -12.44 4.59
C ILE A 198 48.05 -11.45 5.58
N ALA A 199 48.78 -10.40 5.96
CA ALA A 199 48.30 -9.38 6.89
C ALA A 199 47.18 -8.50 6.32
N LYS A 200 47.09 -8.33 4.98
CA LYS A 200 45.96 -7.65 4.32
C LYS A 200 44.71 -8.54 4.23
N LEU A 201 44.87 -9.85 4.06
CA LEU A 201 43.76 -10.82 4.01
C LEU A 201 43.16 -11.11 5.39
N VAL A 202 44.00 -11.10 6.42
CA VAL A 202 43.54 -11.24 7.81
C VAL A 202 43.08 -9.86 8.28
N ASP A 203 41.81 -9.70 8.64
CA ASP A 203 41.31 -8.44 9.22
C ASP A 203 42.01 -8.13 10.55
N LEU A 204 43.05 -7.32 10.46
CA LEU A 204 43.79 -6.75 11.59
C LEU A 204 43.26 -5.35 11.95
N SER A 205 42.27 -4.82 11.20
CA SER A 205 41.88 -3.40 11.22
C SER A 205 40.89 -3.02 12.32
N GLY A 206 40.14 -3.96 12.91
CA GLY A 206 39.07 -3.61 13.85
C GLY A 206 39.38 -3.74 15.34
N LYS A 207 40.50 -4.37 15.72
CA LYS A 207 40.56 -5.05 17.02
C LYS A 207 41.88 -4.88 17.79
N GLY A 208 42.88 -4.20 17.21
CA GLY A 208 44.19 -4.00 17.84
C GLY A 208 44.90 -5.32 18.17
N THR A 209 46.04 -5.25 18.86
CA THR A 209 46.83 -6.43 19.26
C THR A 209 46.08 -7.38 20.19
N LYS A 210 45.05 -6.88 20.90
CA LYS A 210 44.25 -7.62 21.90
C LYS A 210 42.89 -8.10 21.40
N GLY A 211 42.53 -7.84 20.15
CA GLY A 211 41.16 -8.06 19.75
C GLY A 211 40.85 -9.51 19.45
N GLY A 212 39.72 -10.00 19.95
CA GLY A 212 39.36 -11.42 19.94
C GLY A 212 38.84 -11.81 21.32
N ALA A 213 38.03 -12.86 21.41
CA ALA A 213 37.56 -13.35 22.70
C ALA A 213 38.76 -13.67 23.59
N SER A 214 38.80 -13.05 24.77
CA SER A 214 39.87 -13.21 25.76
C SER A 214 40.02 -14.69 26.13
N GLY A 215 41.26 -15.21 26.09
CA GLY A 215 41.55 -16.63 26.36
C GLY A 215 41.67 -17.52 25.11
N THR A 216 41.47 -17.00 23.91
CA THR A 216 41.61 -17.79 22.66
C THR A 216 43.02 -17.78 22.06
N GLY A 217 43.98 -17.07 22.67
CA GLY A 217 45.37 -16.98 22.19
C GLY A 217 45.57 -16.23 20.86
N LYS A 218 44.50 -15.70 20.26
CA LYS A 218 44.54 -14.97 18.98
C LYS A 218 45.28 -13.62 19.06
N GLU A 219 45.56 -13.14 20.26
CA GLU A 219 46.41 -11.96 20.54
C GLU A 219 47.87 -12.22 20.14
N LYS A 220 48.45 -13.35 20.57
CA LYS A 220 49.83 -13.75 20.25
C LYS A 220 50.00 -14.01 18.77
N PHE A 221 48.98 -14.58 18.13
CA PHE A 221 48.97 -14.79 16.69
C PHE A 221 48.95 -13.47 15.91
N ARG A 222 48.16 -12.47 16.36
CA ARG A 222 48.17 -11.13 15.74
C ARG A 222 49.49 -10.40 15.94
N GLU A 223 50.08 -10.51 17.13
CA GLU A 223 51.41 -9.94 17.42
C GLU A 223 52.50 -10.55 16.53
N LEU A 224 52.47 -11.87 16.35
CA LEU A 224 53.36 -12.59 15.42
C LEU A 224 53.17 -12.09 13.98
N LEU A 225 51.93 -11.98 13.50
CA LEU A 225 51.63 -11.49 12.14
C LEU A 225 52.07 -10.04 11.94
N LEU A 226 51.92 -9.17 12.93
CA LEU A 226 52.39 -7.79 12.88
C LEU A 226 53.93 -7.68 12.85
N THR A 227 54.61 -8.60 13.54
CA THR A 227 56.07 -8.68 13.56
C THR A 227 56.59 -9.18 12.21
N LEU A 228 56.01 -10.25 11.69
CA LEU A 228 56.36 -10.84 10.39
C LEU A 228 56.03 -9.91 9.21
N ARG A 229 54.99 -9.07 9.32
CA ARG A 229 54.69 -8.02 8.34
C ARG A 229 55.80 -6.97 8.26
N LYS A 230 56.41 -6.59 9.38
CA LYS A 230 57.44 -5.54 9.46
C LYS A 230 58.85 -6.03 9.14
N ASP A 231 59.07 -7.35 9.20
CA ASP A 231 60.38 -7.96 8.97
C ASP A 231 60.53 -8.38 7.50
N GLU A 232 61.35 -7.63 6.76
CA GLU A 232 61.67 -7.90 5.35
C GLU A 232 62.49 -9.20 5.14
N LYS A 233 63.15 -9.72 6.20
CA LYS A 233 63.92 -10.98 6.16
C LYS A 233 63.16 -12.15 6.78
N ALA A 234 61.87 -12.00 7.06
CA ALA A 234 61.07 -13.07 7.62
C ALA A 234 61.11 -14.32 6.71
N PRO A 235 61.09 -15.53 7.28
CA PRO A 235 61.07 -16.76 6.48
C PRO A 235 59.85 -16.77 5.55
N GLY A 236 60.09 -16.98 4.25
CA GLY A 236 59.05 -16.92 3.21
C GLY A 236 58.67 -15.51 2.73
N ALA A 237 59.32 -14.44 3.21
CA ALA A 237 59.06 -13.06 2.80
C ALA A 237 59.47 -12.78 1.35
N SER A 238 60.61 -13.30 0.90
CA SER A 238 60.99 -13.36 -0.52
C SER A 238 60.41 -14.64 -1.13
N GLY A 239 59.21 -14.55 -1.69
CA GLY A 239 58.71 -15.61 -2.57
C GLY A 239 59.60 -15.71 -3.81
N ILE A 240 59.89 -16.93 -4.23
CA ILE A 240 60.21 -17.26 -5.63
C ILE A 240 59.00 -16.91 -6.49
#